data_AF-A0A519EAD1-F1
#
_entry.id   AF-A0A519EAD1-F1
#
_cell.length_a   1.000
_cell.length_b   1.000
_cell.length_c   1.000
_cell.angle_alpha   90.00
_cell.angle_beta   90.00
_cell.angle_gamma   90.00
#
_symmetry.space_group_name_H-M   'P 1'
#
loop_
_entity.id
_entity.type
_entity.pdbx_description
1 polymer ?
#
loop_
_entity_poly.entity_id
_entity_poly.type
_entity_poly.pdbx_seq_one_letter_code
_entity_poly.pdbx_strand_id
1 'polypeptide(L)'
;MAFNTRTERYSVSIDSSVTSWDLLFRRIADTAYLGFSSFSGWDGFRDMFWSRLEDSEIVLEIDNRDLSSLPERDRLIWIELLGELRAEFPAKLRLATTA
;
A
#
# COMPACT_ATOMS: atom_id res chain seq x y z
N MET A 1 19.81 25.89 -0.32
CA MET A 1 18.49 25.35 -0.68
C MET A 1 18.02 24.51 0.48
N ALA A 2 17.00 24.97 1.21
CA ALA A 2 16.41 24.17 2.28
C ALA A 2 15.60 23.05 1.61
N PHE A 3 16.20 21.86 1.50
CA PHE A 3 15.44 20.65 1.28
C PHE A 3 14.55 20.52 2.51
N ASN A 4 13.30 20.98 2.41
CA ASN A 4 12.29 20.55 3.35
C ASN A 4 12.22 19.04 3.16
N THR A 5 12.87 18.28 4.03
CA THR A 5 12.71 16.83 4.20
C THR A 5 11.32 16.57 4.76
N ARG A 6 10.29 17.05 4.07
CA ARG A 6 8.90 16.80 4.44
C ARG A 6 8.61 15.40 3.97
N THR A 7 8.77 14.46 4.89
CA THR A 7 8.27 13.10 4.74
C THR A 7 6.82 13.19 4.27
N GLU A 8 6.56 12.76 3.04
CA GLU A 8 5.24 12.88 2.45
C GLU A 8 4.32 11.84 3.09
N ARG A 9 3.16 12.28 3.57
CA ARG A 9 2.20 11.39 4.25
C ARG A 9 1.03 11.13 3.33
N TYR A 10 0.78 9.86 3.11
CA TYR A 10 -0.25 9.35 2.23
C TYR A 10 -1.18 8.44 3.04
N SER A 11 -2.48 8.60 2.87
CA SER A 11 -3.48 7.78 3.54
C SER A 11 -4.37 7.10 2.51
N VAL A 12 -4.46 5.78 2.58
CA VAL A 12 -5.26 4.95 1.69
C VAL A 12 -6.33 4.27 2.50
N SER A 13 -7.58 4.56 2.17
CA SER A 13 -8.73 3.81 2.67
C SER A 13 -9.13 2.75 1.65
N ILE A 14 -9.12 1.49 2.10
CA ILE A 14 -9.65 0.36 1.36
C ILE A 14 -11.02 0.04 1.95
N ASP A 15 -12.03 0.09 1.10
CA ASP A 15 -13.42 -0.16 1.41
C ASP A 15 -14.02 -1.12 0.39
N SER A 16 -15.29 -1.49 0.56
CA SER A 16 -16.00 -2.46 -0.29
C SER A 16 -16.08 -2.07 -1.77
N SER A 17 -15.68 -0.85 -2.14
CA SER A 17 -15.49 -0.49 -3.56
C SER A 17 -14.33 -1.24 -4.22
N VAL A 18 -13.39 -1.77 -3.44
CA VAL A 18 -12.27 -2.56 -3.94
C VAL A 18 -12.71 -4.02 -4.07
N THR A 19 -13.14 -4.38 -5.28
CA THR A 19 -13.65 -5.73 -5.60
C THR A 19 -12.60 -6.66 -6.20
N SER A 20 -11.39 -6.18 -6.46
CA SER A 20 -10.34 -6.93 -7.15
C SER A 20 -8.95 -6.39 -6.80
N TRP A 21 -7.93 -7.24 -6.92
CA TRP A 21 -6.53 -6.87 -6.68
C TRP A 21 -6.07 -5.71 -7.58
N ASP A 22 -6.55 -5.62 -8.82
CA ASP A 22 -6.23 -4.51 -9.74
C ASP A 22 -6.67 -3.15 -9.18
N LEU A 23 -7.92 -3.07 -8.71
CA LEU A 23 -8.45 -1.86 -8.08
C LEU A 23 -7.68 -1.50 -6.81
N LEU A 24 -7.30 -2.50 -6.03
CA LEU A 24 -6.50 -2.32 -4.83
C LEU A 24 -5.13 -1.71 -5.16
N PHE A 25 -4.43 -2.31 -6.13
CA PHE A 25 -3.14 -1.82 -6.59
C PHE A 25 -3.25 -0.42 -7.14
N ARG A 26 -4.30 -0.14 -7.90
CA ARG A 26 -4.52 1.18 -8.49
C ARG A 26 -4.81 2.22 -7.42
N ARG A 27 -5.55 1.87 -6.37
CA ARG A 27 -5.82 2.76 -5.22
C ARG A 27 -4.54 3.12 -4.49
N ILE A 28 -3.72 2.12 -4.16
CA ILE A 28 -2.43 2.34 -3.49
C ILE A 28 -1.51 3.13 -4.40
N ALA A 29 -1.49 2.78 -5.69
CA ALA A 29 -0.55 3.34 -6.62
C ALA A 29 -0.84 4.81 -6.95
N ASP A 30 -2.11 5.13 -7.16
CA ASP A 30 -2.60 6.50 -7.34
C ASP A 30 -2.29 7.36 -6.12
N THR A 31 -2.55 6.84 -4.90
CA THR A 31 -2.30 7.60 -3.67
C THR A 31 -0.81 7.77 -3.36
N ALA A 32 0.02 6.73 -3.53
CA ALA A 32 1.45 6.79 -3.24
C ALA A 32 2.30 7.34 -4.41
N TYR A 33 1.65 7.83 -5.48
CA TYR A 33 2.26 8.24 -6.75
C TYR A 33 3.23 7.21 -7.32
N LEU A 34 2.92 5.93 -7.11
CA LEU A 34 3.58 4.79 -7.70
C LEU A 34 3.07 4.73 -9.14
N GLY A 35 3.83 5.21 -10.12
CA GLY A 35 3.39 5.22 -11.52
C GLY A 35 2.88 3.83 -11.95
N PHE A 36 1.56 3.71 -12.14
CA PHE A 36 0.82 2.44 -12.33
C PHE A 36 1.16 1.69 -13.64
N SER A 37 2.26 2.01 -14.31
CA SER A 37 2.42 1.72 -15.74
C SER A 37 3.14 0.41 -16.08
N SER A 38 3.71 -0.34 -15.13
CA SER A 38 4.58 -1.49 -15.50
C SER A 38 4.58 -2.73 -14.59
N PHE A 39 3.70 -2.89 -13.61
CA PHE A 39 3.67 -4.11 -12.80
C PHE A 39 2.51 -5.04 -13.18
N SER A 40 2.72 -6.35 -13.06
CA SER A 40 1.72 -7.38 -13.36
C SER A 40 1.70 -8.41 -12.23
N GLY A 41 0.53 -8.56 -11.60
CA GLY A 41 0.35 -9.47 -10.47
C GLY A 41 0.95 -8.99 -9.16
N TRP A 42 0.80 -9.84 -8.14
CA TRP A 42 1.18 -9.56 -6.75
C TRP A 42 2.69 -9.37 -6.54
N ASP A 43 3.52 -10.14 -7.25
CA ASP A 43 4.97 -10.11 -7.09
C ASP A 43 5.57 -8.77 -7.57
N GLY A 44 5.18 -8.33 -8.77
CA GLY A 44 5.62 -7.03 -9.30
C GLY A 44 5.11 -5.84 -8.47
N PHE A 45 3.89 -5.95 -7.93
CA PHE A 45 3.38 -4.92 -7.01
C PHE A 45 4.18 -4.88 -5.71
N ARG A 46 4.51 -6.05 -5.13
CA ARG A 46 5.33 -6.16 -3.91
C ARG A 46 6.68 -5.49 -4.08
N ASP A 47 7.41 -5.84 -5.14
CA ASP A 47 8.74 -5.29 -5.43
C ASP A 47 8.70 -3.77 -5.61
N MET A 48 7.74 -3.27 -6.39
CA MET A 48 7.61 -1.83 -6.64
C MET A 48 7.22 -1.06 -5.36
N PHE A 49 6.32 -1.64 -4.56
CA PHE A 49 5.88 -1.01 -3.32
C PHE A 49 6.99 -1.00 -2.26
N TRP A 50 7.74 -2.09 -2.16
CA TRP A 50 8.94 -2.18 -1.33
C TRP A 50 9.98 -1.15 -1.77
N SER A 51 10.36 -1.14 -3.04
CA SER A 51 11.38 -0.22 -3.58
C SER A 51 11.02 1.25 -3.31
N ARG A 52 9.73 1.61 -3.45
CA ARG A 52 9.25 2.96 -3.09
C ARG A 52 9.37 3.24 -1.60
N LEU A 53 8.97 2.31 -0.74
CA LEU A 53 9.10 2.47 0.71
C LEU A 53 10.57 2.54 1.13
N GLU A 54 11.48 1.86 0.43
CA GLU A 54 12.91 1.92 0.69
C GLU A 54 13.51 3.27 0.25
N ASP A 55 13.39 3.59 -1.03
CA ASP A 55 14.07 4.73 -1.68
C ASP A 55 13.47 6.08 -1.30
N SER A 56 12.16 6.12 -1.00
CA SER A 56 11.45 7.38 -0.77
C SER A 56 11.17 7.64 0.72
N GLU A 57 11.32 8.89 1.14
CA GLU A 57 10.92 9.34 2.48
C GLU A 57 9.41 9.61 2.53
N ILE A 58 8.62 8.54 2.48
CA ILE A 58 7.16 8.60 2.57
C ILE A 58 6.66 7.84 3.79
N VAL A 59 5.48 8.23 4.28
CA VAL A 59 4.72 7.47 5.27
C VAL A 59 3.36 7.17 4.65
N LEU A 60 3.07 5.88 4.50
CA LEU A 60 1.80 5.39 4.00
C LEU A 60 0.98 4.83 5.16
N GLU A 61 -0.23 5.34 5.33
CA GLU A 61 -1.22 4.82 6.25
C GLU A 61 -2.29 4.08 5.47
N ILE A 62 -2.45 2.79 5.75
CA ILE A 62 -3.45 1.94 5.09
C ILE A 62 -4.53 1.59 6.09
N ASP A 63 -5.76 1.96 5.74
CA ASP A 63 -6.98 1.76 6.52
C ASP A 63 -7.87 0.74 5.80
N ASN A 64 -7.85 -0.51 6.29
CA ASN A 64 -8.62 -1.61 5.71
C ASN A 64 -10.02 -1.64 6.33
N ARG A 65 -10.91 -0.74 5.90
CA ARG A 65 -12.28 -0.61 6.44
C ARG A 65 -13.16 -1.80 6.09
N ASP A 66 -13.14 -2.20 4.83
CA ASP A 66 -13.88 -3.36 4.37
C ASP A 66 -13.13 -4.05 3.23
N LEU A 67 -12.70 -5.29 3.49
CA LEU A 67 -12.06 -6.17 2.51
C LEU A 67 -13.00 -7.31 2.09
N SER A 68 -14.29 -7.21 2.44
CA SER A 68 -15.27 -8.28 2.23
C SER A 68 -15.56 -8.50 0.74
N SER A 69 -15.37 -7.47 -0.07
CA SER A 69 -15.54 -7.50 -1.51
C SER A 69 -14.33 -8.07 -2.28
N LEU A 70 -13.17 -8.23 -1.62
CA LEU A 70 -12.01 -8.87 -2.23
C LEU A 70 -12.15 -10.40 -2.16
N PRO A 71 -11.66 -11.13 -3.18
CA PRO A 71 -11.53 -12.57 -3.10
C PRO A 71 -10.70 -12.96 -1.88
N GLU A 72 -11.12 -14.02 -1.17
CA GLU A 72 -10.44 -14.46 0.06
C GLU A 72 -8.94 -14.67 -0.14
N ARG A 73 -8.56 -15.25 -1.28
CA ARG A 73 -7.16 -15.45 -1.65
C ARG A 73 -6.40 -14.13 -1.76
N ASP A 74 -6.95 -13.15 -2.45
CA ASP A 74 -6.31 -11.83 -2.61
C ASP A 74 -6.24 -11.07 -1.29
N ARG A 75 -7.28 -11.19 -0.45
CA ARG A 75 -7.29 -10.62 0.90
C ARG A 75 -6.17 -11.19 1.76
N LEU A 76 -5.94 -12.50 1.73
CA LEU A 76 -4.87 -13.14 2.48
C LEU A 76 -3.49 -12.66 2.01
N ILE A 77 -3.25 -12.63 0.69
CA ILE A 77 -1.99 -12.13 0.11
C ILE A 77 -1.78 -10.66 0.49
N TRP A 78 -2.83 -9.83 0.44
CA TRP A 78 -2.77 -8.43 0.84
C TRP A 78 -2.35 -8.26 2.30
N ILE A 79 -3.01 -8.96 3.22
CA ILE A 79 -2.72 -8.87 4.65
C ILE A 79 -1.30 -9.36 4.95
N GLU A 80 -0.87 -10.45 4.32
CA GLU A 80 0.49 -10.98 4.46
C GLU A 80 1.54 -9.96 4.00
N LEU A 81 1.37 -9.42 2.80
CA LEU A 81 2.25 -8.39 2.23
C LEU A 81 2.33 -7.14 3.11
N LEU A 82 1.20 -6.66 3.63
CA LEU A 82 1.17 -5.54 4.57
C LEU A 82 1.89 -5.85 5.88
N GLY A 83 1.77 -7.09 6.37
CA GLY A 83 2.48 -7.56 7.55
C GLY A 83 3.99 -7.55 7.36
N GLU A 84 4.46 -8.09 6.22
CA GLU A 84 5.88 -8.11 5.86
C GLU A 84 6.45 -6.69 5.73
N LEU A 85 5.81 -5.83 4.93
CA LEU A 85 6.27 -4.46 4.71
C LEU A 85 6.22 -3.61 5.99
N ARG A 86 5.25 -3.86 6.89
CA ARG A 86 5.20 -3.18 8.18
C ARG A 86 6.31 -3.65 9.11
N ALA A 87 6.66 -4.94 9.08
CA ALA A 87 7.74 -5.47 9.90
C ALA A 87 9.09 -4.87 9.47
N GLU A 88 9.27 -4.64 8.17
CA GLU A 88 10.50 -4.11 7.61
C GLU A 88 10.59 -2.58 7.65
N PHE A 89 9.50 -1.89 7.34
CA PHE A 89 9.40 -0.43 7.35
C PHE A 89 8.36 0.09 8.36
N PRO A 90 8.48 -0.21 9.67
CA PRO A 90 7.46 0.12 10.67
C PRO A 90 7.26 1.63 10.88
N ALA A 91 8.26 2.44 10.52
CA ALA A 91 8.17 3.90 10.57
C ALA A 91 7.46 4.50 9.36
N LYS A 92 7.46 3.80 8.21
CA LYS A 92 6.90 4.27 6.94
C LYS A 92 5.53 3.68 6.66
N LEU A 93 5.28 2.41 6.98
CA LEU A 93 3.97 1.79 6.79
C LEU A 93 3.20 1.72 8.12
N ARG A 94 2.06 2.40 8.18
CA ARG A 94 1.12 2.32 9.30
C ARG A 94 -0.15 1.62 8.86
N LEU A 95 -0.56 0.63 9.62
CA LEU A 95 -1.85 -0.03 9.42
C LEU A 95 -2.82 0.55 10.43
N ALA A 96 -3.85 1.24 9.94
CA ALA A 96 -4.99 1.60 10.75
C ALA A 96 -5.83 0.32 10.94
N THR A 97 -5.48 -0.45 11.97
CA THR A 97 -6.34 -1.52 12.47
C THR A 97 -7.58 -0.85 13.06
N THR A 98 -8.71 -0.89 12.33
CA THR A 98 -10.01 -0.82 12.98
C THR A 98 -10.13 -2.03 13.90
N ALA A 99 -10.22 -1.73 15.19
CA ALA A 99 -10.38 -2.67 16.29
C ALA A 99 -11.62 -3.57 16.12
#